data_AF-A0A1H3IJJ7-F1
#
_entry.id   AF-A0A1H3IJJ7-F1
#
_cell.length_a   1.000
_cell.length_b   1.000
_cell.length_c   1.000
_cell.angle_alpha   90.00
_cell.angle_beta   90.00
_cell.angle_gamma   90.00
#
_symmetry.space_group_name_H-M   'P 1'
#
loop_
_entity.id
_entity.type
_entity.pdbx_description
1 polymer ?
#
loop_
_entity_poly.entity_id
_entity_poly.type
_entity_poly.pdbx_seq_one_letter_code
_entity_poly.pdbx_strand_id
1 'polypeptide(L)'
;MTDERAPARAAADCERTCEERAEYLAQYLARFLAELDARADAIDAALHFDDRAAVKPGYDELMRVAAAYRERWPRLRPLPCACAQTADADACREAVAAAEAVAAVLGEMSAGASGYQALAGELARARARLAAALARPPR
;
A
#
# COMPACT_ATOMS: atom_id res chain seq x y z
N MET A 1 -27.41 28.39 -28.91
CA MET A 1 -27.38 28.08 -27.47
C MET A 1 -26.46 26.90 -27.28
N THR A 2 -25.19 27.15 -27.01
CA THR A 2 -24.26 26.13 -26.54
C THR A 2 -24.67 25.73 -25.13
N ASP A 3 -24.84 24.43 -24.90
CA ASP A 3 -25.21 23.87 -23.61
C ASP A 3 -24.02 23.99 -22.64
N GLU A 4 -23.91 25.13 -21.96
CA GLU A 4 -22.88 25.41 -20.96
C GLU A 4 -22.93 24.44 -19.76
N ARG A 5 -23.96 23.59 -19.64
CA ARG A 5 -24.08 22.59 -18.57
C ARG A 5 -23.40 21.25 -18.91
N ALA A 6 -23.14 20.97 -20.18
CA ALA A 6 -22.43 19.75 -20.60
C ALA A 6 -20.98 19.65 -20.06
N PRO A 7 -20.13 20.70 -20.13
CA PRO A 7 -18.77 20.62 -19.59
C PRO A 7 -18.74 20.55 -18.06
N ALA A 8 -19.68 21.22 -17.36
CA ALA A 8 -19.76 21.18 -15.90
C ALA A 8 -20.17 19.79 -15.37
N ARG A 9 -21.07 19.09 -16.07
CA ARG A 9 -21.45 17.70 -15.73
C ARG A 9 -20.32 16.71 -15.96
N ALA A 10 -19.60 16.84 -17.08
CA ALA A 10 -18.45 15.98 -17.37
C ALA A 10 -17.30 16.16 -16.36
N ALA A 11 -17.09 17.39 -15.87
CA ALA A 11 -16.12 17.67 -14.81
C ALA A 11 -16.53 17.00 -13.48
N ALA A 12 -17.79 17.15 -13.06
CA ALA A 12 -18.29 16.53 -11.84
C ALA A 12 -18.29 14.99 -11.87
N ASP A 13 -18.61 14.37 -13.01
CA ASP A 13 -18.53 12.92 -13.18
C ASP A 13 -17.07 12.41 -13.18
N CYS A 14 -16.14 13.21 -13.70
CA CYS A 14 -14.71 12.92 -13.63
C CYS A 14 -14.19 12.97 -12.18
N GLU A 15 -14.55 14.03 -11.44
CA GLU A 15 -14.18 14.20 -10.02
C GLU A 15 -14.70 13.03 -9.16
N ARG A 16 -15.97 12.67 -9.31
CA ARG A 16 -16.57 11.53 -8.59
C ARG A 16 -15.87 10.20 -8.88
N THR A 17 -15.54 9.94 -10.15
CA THR A 17 -14.81 8.73 -10.54
C THR A 17 -13.41 8.69 -9.93
N CYS A 18 -12.81 9.85 -9.69
CA CYS A 18 -11.47 9.99 -9.12
C CYS A 18 -11.46 9.81 -7.60
N GLU A 19 -12.44 10.37 -6.90
CA GLU A 19 -12.66 10.13 -5.46
C GLU A 19 -12.91 8.65 -5.18
N GLU A 20 -13.82 8.00 -5.92
CA GLU A 20 -14.10 6.56 -5.79
C GLU A 20 -12.84 5.70 -5.99
N ARG A 21 -11.96 6.09 -6.92
CA ARG A 21 -10.69 5.40 -7.18
C ARG A 21 -9.65 5.63 -6.09
N ALA A 22 -9.58 6.84 -5.54
CA ALA A 22 -8.69 7.19 -4.43
C ALA A 22 -9.09 6.46 -3.15
N GLU A 23 -10.39 6.42 -2.86
CA GLU A 23 -10.93 5.67 -1.72
C GLU A 23 -10.67 4.17 -1.86
N TYR A 24 -10.94 3.60 -3.04
CA TYR A 24 -10.65 2.19 -3.32
C TYR A 24 -9.15 1.87 -3.18
N LEU A 25 -8.27 2.75 -3.65
CA LEU A 25 -6.83 2.62 -3.44
C LEU A 25 -6.47 2.64 -1.94
N ALA A 26 -7.00 3.58 -1.18
CA ALA A 26 -6.74 3.70 0.26
C ALA A 26 -7.20 2.45 1.02
N GLN A 27 -8.40 1.94 0.73
CA GLN A 27 -8.92 0.70 1.30
C GLN A 27 -8.06 -0.51 0.93
N TYR A 28 -7.60 -0.58 -0.33
CA TYR A 28 -6.71 -1.64 -0.80
C TYR A 28 -5.36 -1.62 -0.07
N LEU A 29 -4.75 -0.43 0.06
CA LEU A 29 -3.48 -0.24 0.76
C LEU A 29 -3.61 -0.52 2.26
N ALA A 30 -4.72 -0.13 2.89
CA ALA A 30 -4.98 -0.42 4.29
C ALA A 30 -5.11 -1.92 4.55
N ARG A 31 -5.82 -2.65 3.67
CA ARG A 31 -5.91 -4.11 3.75
C ARG A 31 -4.55 -4.77 3.56
N PHE A 32 -3.80 -4.33 2.56
CA PHE A 32 -2.45 -4.85 2.31
C PHE A 32 -1.54 -4.64 3.52
N LEU A 33 -1.55 -3.44 4.12
CA LEU A 33 -0.81 -3.13 5.33
C LEU A 33 -1.21 -4.04 6.51
N ALA A 34 -2.51 -4.22 6.76
CA ALA A 34 -2.99 -5.08 7.83
C ALA A 34 -2.59 -6.55 7.62
N GLU A 35 -2.62 -7.05 6.39
CA GLU A 35 -2.16 -8.39 6.06
C GLU A 35 -0.64 -8.52 6.29
N LEU A 36 0.16 -7.52 5.91
CA LEU A 36 1.61 -7.52 6.18
C LEU A 36 1.93 -7.46 7.67
N ASP A 37 1.23 -6.60 8.42
CA ASP A 37 1.44 -6.45 9.86
C ASP A 37 1.20 -7.78 10.58
N ALA A 38 0.07 -8.44 10.29
CA ALA A 38 -0.25 -9.73 10.89
C ALA A 38 0.81 -10.81 10.61
N ARG A 39 1.42 -10.83 9.41
CA ARG A 39 2.46 -11.83 9.09
C ARG A 39 3.82 -11.47 9.68
N ALA A 40 4.20 -10.20 9.67
CA ALA A 40 5.43 -9.73 10.30
C ALA A 40 5.38 -10.01 11.83
N ASP A 41 4.27 -9.67 12.48
CA ASP A 41 4.08 -9.89 13.91
C ASP A 41 4.10 -11.38 14.27
N ALA A 42 3.55 -12.25 13.41
CA ALA A 42 3.63 -13.70 13.59
C ALA A 42 5.07 -14.23 13.49
N ILE A 43 5.88 -13.71 12.56
CA ILE A 43 7.30 -14.08 12.43
C ILE A 43 8.07 -13.57 13.65
N ASP A 44 7.84 -12.33 14.07
CA ASP A 44 8.50 -11.72 15.22
C ASP A 44 8.17 -12.48 16.51
N ALA A 45 6.91 -12.89 16.70
CA ALA A 45 6.48 -13.73 17.81
C ALA A 45 7.15 -15.11 17.77
N ALA A 46 7.20 -15.76 16.61
CA ALA A 46 7.86 -17.05 16.45
C ALA A 46 9.36 -16.96 16.81
N LEU A 47 10.04 -15.89 16.38
CA LEU A 47 11.44 -15.63 16.74
C LEU A 47 11.60 -15.34 18.24
N HIS A 48 10.69 -14.58 18.84
CA HIS A 48 10.72 -14.25 20.27
C HIS A 48 10.59 -15.49 21.16
N PHE A 49 9.74 -16.44 20.77
CA PHE A 49 9.52 -17.70 21.50
C PHE A 49 10.39 -18.88 21.02
N ASP A 50 11.36 -18.64 20.13
CA ASP A 50 12.22 -19.65 19.48
C ASP A 50 11.43 -20.79 18.80
N ASP A 51 10.21 -20.51 18.33
CA ASP A 51 9.41 -21.41 17.49
C ASP A 51 9.89 -21.36 16.04
N ARG A 52 11.02 -22.02 15.79
CA ARG A 52 11.64 -22.07 14.46
C ARG A 52 10.77 -22.74 13.40
N ALA A 53 9.84 -23.60 13.81
CA ALA A 53 8.94 -24.29 12.88
C ALA A 53 7.91 -23.31 12.27
N ALA A 54 7.53 -22.27 13.01
CA ALA A 54 6.57 -21.25 12.55
C ALA A 54 7.20 -20.14 11.68
N VAL A 55 8.52 -19.91 11.76
CA VAL A 55 9.20 -18.81 11.03
C VAL A 55 9.07 -18.94 9.51
N LYS A 56 9.37 -20.12 8.95
CA LYS A 56 9.31 -20.35 7.50
C LYS A 56 7.88 -20.21 6.94
N PRO A 57 6.85 -20.83 7.54
CA PRO A 57 5.46 -20.60 7.15
C PRO A 57 5.07 -19.12 7.18
N GLY A 58 5.42 -18.39 8.24
CA GLY A 58 5.13 -16.95 8.33
C GLY A 58 5.81 -16.16 7.21
N TYR A 59 7.07 -16.47 6.91
CA TYR A 59 7.81 -15.86 5.81
C TYR A 59 7.21 -16.17 4.43
N ASP A 60 6.85 -17.43 4.18
CA ASP A 60 6.24 -17.85 2.91
C ASP A 60 4.87 -17.16 2.68
N GLU A 61 4.09 -16.96 3.75
CA GLU A 61 2.85 -16.19 3.71
C GLU A 61 3.08 -14.70 3.44
N LEU A 62 4.08 -14.10 4.11
CA LEU A 62 4.49 -12.71 3.85
C LEU A 62 4.84 -12.50 2.37
N MET A 63 5.60 -13.43 1.77
CA MET A 63 5.95 -13.39 0.36
C MET A 63 4.75 -13.59 -0.57
N ARG A 64 3.76 -14.40 -0.16
CA ARG A 64 2.51 -14.55 -0.92
C ARG A 64 1.70 -13.26 -0.94
N VAL A 65 1.58 -12.55 0.19
CA VAL A 65 0.94 -11.23 0.28
C VAL A 65 1.66 -10.23 -0.63
N ALA A 66 3.00 -10.20 -0.56
CA ALA A 66 3.82 -9.34 -1.42
C ALA A 66 3.63 -9.63 -2.92
N ALA A 67 3.54 -10.90 -3.31
CA ALA A 67 3.31 -11.31 -4.70
C ALA A 67 1.92 -10.87 -5.20
N ALA A 68 0.87 -11.11 -4.41
CA ALA A 68 -0.49 -10.69 -4.74
C ALA A 68 -0.61 -9.17 -4.93
N TYR A 69 0.10 -8.40 -4.10
CA TYR A 69 0.21 -6.95 -4.26
C TYR A 69 0.89 -6.56 -5.58
N ARG A 70 2.06 -7.13 -5.88
CA ARG A 70 2.80 -6.86 -7.13
C ARG A 70 2.00 -7.15 -8.39
N GLU A 71 1.19 -8.22 -8.39
CA GLU A 71 0.35 -8.57 -9.53
C GLU A 71 -0.76 -7.53 -9.77
N ARG A 72 -1.35 -7.01 -8.69
CA ARG A 72 -2.50 -6.10 -8.76
C ARG A 72 -2.11 -4.64 -8.87
N TRP A 73 -0.94 -4.25 -8.33
CA TRP A 73 -0.46 -2.87 -8.26
C TRP A 73 -0.41 -2.10 -9.59
N PRO A 74 0.11 -2.66 -10.70
CA PRO A 74 0.16 -1.95 -11.98
C PRO A 74 -1.21 -1.49 -12.50
N ARG A 75 -2.28 -2.18 -12.09
CA ARG A 75 -3.67 -1.84 -12.46
C ARG A 75 -4.24 -0.70 -11.62
N LEU A 76 -3.68 -0.45 -10.44
CA LEU A 76 -4.15 0.55 -9.47
C LEU A 76 -3.40 1.88 -9.56
N ARG A 77 -2.11 1.83 -9.94
CA ARG A 77 -1.19 2.98 -10.01
C ARG A 77 -1.62 4.14 -10.94
N PRO A 78 -2.16 3.94 -12.16
CA PRO A 78 -2.18 5.01 -13.17
C PRO A 78 -3.29 6.06 -13.04
N LEU A 79 -4.18 5.99 -12.03
CA LEU A 79 -5.50 6.62 -12.12
C LEU A 79 -5.95 7.54 -10.96
N PRO A 80 -5.55 7.37 -9.69
CA PRO A 80 -6.20 8.12 -8.59
C PRO A 80 -5.62 9.52 -8.33
N CYS A 81 -4.30 9.70 -8.38
CA CYS A 81 -3.68 10.96 -7.91
C CYS A 81 -3.60 12.08 -8.96
N ALA A 82 -4.03 11.83 -10.21
CA ALA A 82 -3.94 12.79 -11.32
C ALA A 82 -5.13 13.76 -11.40
N CYS A 83 -6.22 13.45 -10.70
CA CYS A 83 -7.50 14.17 -10.78
C CYS A 83 -8.05 14.62 -9.42
N ALA A 84 -7.31 14.41 -8.33
CA ALA A 84 -7.64 14.95 -7.02
C ALA A 84 -7.20 16.43 -6.89
N GLN A 85 -7.86 17.19 -6.02
CA GLN A 85 -7.40 18.52 -5.61
C GLN A 85 -5.97 18.44 -5.04
N THR A 86 -5.21 19.53 -5.06
CA THR A 86 -3.76 19.51 -4.80
C THR A 86 -3.36 18.82 -3.49
N ALA A 87 -4.12 19.04 -2.41
CA ALA A 87 -3.86 18.45 -1.09
C ALA A 87 -4.17 16.94 -1.00
N ASP A 88 -5.29 16.50 -1.56
CA ASP A 88 -5.64 15.07 -1.64
C ASP A 88 -4.74 14.31 -2.61
N ALA A 89 -4.28 14.99 -3.66
CA ALA A 89 -3.29 14.45 -4.58
C ALA A 89 -1.93 14.24 -3.90
N ASP A 90 -1.53 15.11 -2.97
CA ASP A 90 -0.31 14.93 -2.16
C ASP A 90 -0.44 13.75 -1.20
N ALA A 91 -1.56 13.64 -0.47
CA ALA A 91 -1.81 12.50 0.43
C ALA A 91 -1.83 11.16 -0.34
N CYS A 92 -2.48 11.13 -1.51
CA CYS A 92 -2.47 10.00 -2.42
C CYS A 92 -1.05 9.62 -2.87
N ARG A 93 -0.26 10.61 -3.32
CA ARG A 93 1.14 10.38 -3.73
C ARG A 93 2.01 9.85 -2.60
N GLU A 94 1.84 10.38 -1.39
CA GLU A 94 2.56 9.91 -0.22
C GLU A 94 2.22 8.45 0.12
N ALA A 95 0.94 8.07 0.08
CA ALA A 95 0.51 6.70 0.33
C ALA A 95 1.06 5.73 -0.72
N VAL A 96 1.03 6.13 -2.00
CA VAL A 96 1.62 5.37 -3.12
C VAL A 96 3.13 5.19 -2.91
N ALA A 97 3.86 6.27 -2.61
CA ALA A 97 5.31 6.22 -2.38
C ALA A 97 5.68 5.36 -1.16
N ALA A 98 4.89 5.43 -0.09
CA ALA A 98 5.09 4.59 1.10
C ALA A 98 4.84 3.11 0.79
N ALA A 99 3.82 2.80 0.00
CA ALA A 99 3.55 1.43 -0.43
C ALA A 99 4.62 0.88 -1.39
N GLU A 100 5.19 1.73 -2.25
CA GLU A 100 6.34 1.37 -3.09
C GLU A 100 7.60 1.09 -2.25
N ALA A 101 7.83 1.85 -1.18
CA ALA A 101 8.93 1.58 -0.24
C ALA A 101 8.76 0.22 0.46
N VAL A 102 7.54 -0.13 0.88
CA VAL A 102 7.24 -1.47 1.42
C VAL A 102 7.53 -2.56 0.37
N ALA A 103 7.08 -2.36 -0.87
CA ALA A 103 7.30 -3.31 -1.96
C ALA A 103 8.78 -3.51 -2.30
N ALA A 104 9.60 -2.44 -2.19
CA ALA A 104 11.04 -2.52 -2.39
C ALA A 104 11.71 -3.43 -1.36
N VAL A 105 11.42 -3.23 -0.06
CA VAL A 105 11.96 -4.07 1.02
C VAL A 105 11.53 -5.52 0.84
N LEU A 106 10.26 -5.78 0.52
CA LEU A 106 9.76 -7.13 0.24
C LEU A 106 10.43 -7.76 -1.01
N GLY A 107 10.79 -6.94 -2.00
CA GLY A 107 11.56 -7.35 -3.16
C GLY A 107 12.97 -7.83 -2.80
N GLU A 108 13.66 -7.09 -1.93
CA GLU A 108 14.99 -7.46 -1.43
C GLU A 108 14.95 -8.76 -0.61
N MET A 109 13.93 -8.92 0.25
CA MET A 109 13.68 -10.16 0.98
C MET A 109 13.46 -11.35 0.02
N SER A 110 12.58 -11.18 -0.98
CA SER A 110 12.28 -12.21 -1.96
C SER A 110 13.49 -12.60 -2.83
N ALA A 111 14.43 -11.68 -3.07
CA ALA A 111 15.64 -11.95 -3.83
C ALA A 111 16.68 -12.75 -3.03
N GLY A 112 16.45 -12.96 -1.72
CA GLY A 112 17.43 -13.61 -0.84
C GLY A 112 18.69 -12.77 -0.62
N ALA A 113 18.65 -11.48 -0.94
CA ALA A 113 19.77 -10.56 -0.73
C ALA A 113 20.07 -10.38 0.76
N SER A 114 19.06 -10.56 1.61
CA SER A 114 19.16 -10.51 3.06
C SER A 114 18.02 -11.31 3.71
N GLY A 115 18.29 -11.96 4.84
CA GLY A 115 17.27 -12.69 5.60
C GLY A 115 16.30 -11.75 6.33
N TYR A 116 15.13 -12.26 6.73
CA TYR A 116 14.09 -11.49 7.42
C TYR A 116 14.64 -10.61 8.56
N GLN A 117 15.50 -11.15 9.42
CA GLN A 117 16.06 -10.40 10.55
C GLN A 117 16.84 -9.15 10.16
N ALA A 118 17.50 -9.16 9.00
CA ALA A 118 18.27 -8.00 8.53
C ALA A 118 17.35 -6.88 8.01
N LEU A 119 16.22 -7.24 7.41
CA LEU A 119 15.29 -6.30 6.78
C LEU A 119 14.04 -5.99 7.64
N ALA A 120 13.82 -6.71 8.74
CA ALA A 120 12.64 -6.54 9.61
C ALA A 120 12.47 -5.09 10.10
N GLY A 121 13.58 -4.45 10.50
CA GLY A 121 13.56 -3.05 10.93
C GLY A 121 13.24 -2.07 9.80
N GLU A 122 13.69 -2.34 8.58
CA GLU A 122 13.35 -1.55 7.40
C GLU A 122 11.90 -1.74 6.99
N LEU A 123 11.42 -2.97 7.01
CA LEU A 123 10.03 -3.32 6.76
C LEU A 123 9.10 -2.65 7.78
N ALA A 124 9.44 -2.68 9.08
CA ALA A 124 8.68 -1.98 10.13
C ALA A 124 8.60 -0.47 9.89
N ARG A 125 9.72 0.17 9.51
CA ARG A 125 9.73 1.61 9.17
C ARG A 125 8.89 1.92 7.93
N ALA A 126 8.97 1.09 6.90
CA ALA A 126 8.18 1.27 5.69
C ALA A 126 6.67 1.11 5.96
N ARG A 127 6.29 0.08 6.73
CA ARG A 127 4.90 -0.15 7.19
C ARG A 127 4.38 1.04 8.00
N ALA A 128 5.17 1.55 8.95
CA ALA A 128 4.79 2.71 9.76
C ALA A 128 4.57 3.99 8.92
N ARG A 129 5.40 4.21 7.88
CA ARG A 129 5.21 5.33 6.94
C ARG A 129 3.92 5.17 6.14
N LEU A 130 3.61 3.96 5.69
CA LEU A 130 2.35 3.68 4.98
C LEU A 130 1.14 3.88 5.90
N ALA A 131 1.19 3.38 7.14
CA ALA A 131 0.16 3.61 8.14
C ALA A 131 -0.11 5.10 8.37
N ALA A 132 0.96 5.88 8.52
CA ALA A 132 0.87 7.33 8.71
C ALA A 132 0.27 8.05 7.49
N ALA A 133 0.63 7.62 6.27
CA ALA A 133 0.06 8.19 5.05
C ALA A 133 -1.45 7.89 4.93
N LEU A 134 -1.88 6.68 5.29
CA LEU A 134 -3.29 6.26 5.26
C LEU A 134 -4.15 6.90 6.37
N ALA A 135 -3.54 7.26 7.50
CA ALA A 135 -4.24 7.90 8.62
C ALA A 135 -4.45 9.41 8.43
N ARG A 136 -3.87 10.03 7.40
CA ARG A 136 -4.04 11.46 7.14
C ARG A 136 -5.47 11.73 6.65
N PRO A 137 -6.20 12.66 7.28
CA PRO A 137 -7.49 13.07 6.76
C PRO A 137 -7.32 13.79 5.42
N PRO A 138 -8.29 13.63 4.48
CA PRO A 138 -8.38 14.51 3.33
C PRO A 138 -8.52 15.96 3.82
N ARG A 139 -7.83 16.90 3.18
CA ARG A 139 -7.70 18.29 3.64
C ARG A 139 -8.57 19.25 2.86
#